data_AF-A0A425WLN1-F1
#
_entry.id   AF-A0A425WLN1-F1
#
_cell.length_a   1.000
_cell.length_b   1.000
_cell.length_c   1.000
_cell.angle_alpha   90.00
_cell.angle_beta   90.00
_cell.angle_gamma   90.00
#
_symmetry.space_group_name_H-M   'P 1'
#
loop_
_entity.id
_entity.type
_entity.pdbx_description
1 polymer ?
#
loop_
_entity_poly.entity_id
_entity_poly.type
_entity_poly.pdbx_seq_one_letter_code
_entity_poly.pdbx_strand_id
1 'polypeptide(L)'
;MCCGLSIRRERRLSMPSATTPERSGCLHVEAIACDMNADFECAFLKRCLHIVYEYFHLVKNFNEKVISDVRKDEQVRLKDEGDGEAARALKHSKYILMSCADTRDREERDALEGRVVSRGSKLFGNPEAVQRGGSRQRYKDLISQSELPSACDNRG
;
A
#
# COMPACT_ATOMS: atom_id res chain seq x y z
N MET A 1 7.82 3.10 -3.75
CA MET A 1 9.01 3.67 -3.09
C MET A 1 9.34 2.80 -1.88
N CYS A 2 10.38 1.97 -1.98
CA CYS A 2 10.92 1.25 -0.83
C CYS A 2 12.12 2.03 -0.33
N CYS A 3 11.99 2.71 0.81
CA CYS A 3 13.16 3.12 1.57
C CYS A 3 13.83 1.86 2.10
N GLY A 4 15.06 1.62 1.66
CA GLY A 4 15.85 0.48 2.06
C GLY A 4 16.23 0.55 3.54
N LEU A 5 15.84 -0.47 4.29
CA LEU A 5 16.52 -0.84 5.53
C LEU A 5 17.13 -2.22 5.33
N SER A 6 18.45 -2.29 5.37
CA SER A 6 19.23 -3.53 5.36
C SER A 6 18.80 -4.44 6.50
N ILE A 7 18.11 -5.53 6.19
CA ILE A 7 17.83 -6.60 7.15
C ILE A 7 19.11 -7.42 7.32
N ARG A 8 19.92 -7.09 8.34
CA ARG A 8 20.79 -8.09 8.97
C ARG A 8 19.89 -9.01 9.78
N ARG A 9 19.68 -10.24 9.31
CA ARG A 9 19.29 -11.36 10.17
C ARG A 9 20.44 -11.58 11.15
N GLU A 10 20.22 -11.28 12.43
CA GLU A 10 20.72 -12.05 13.60
C GLU A 10 20.52 -11.28 14.91
N ARG A 11 19.40 -11.59 15.58
CA ARG A 11 19.30 -12.04 16.99
C ARG A 11 17.88 -11.77 17.44
N ARG A 12 17.31 -12.74 18.17
CA ARG A 12 16.19 -12.48 19.09
C ARG A 12 16.62 -11.35 20.01
N LEU A 13 16.24 -10.13 19.69
CA LEU A 13 16.26 -9.06 20.66
C LEU A 13 14.93 -9.17 21.39
N SER A 14 14.98 -9.70 22.60
CA SER A 14 13.95 -9.45 23.60
C SER A 14 13.68 -7.95 23.60
N MET A 15 12.45 -7.54 23.31
CA MET A 15 12.00 -6.17 23.53
C MET A 15 12.41 -5.78 24.96
N PRO A 16 13.24 -4.75 25.18
CA PRO A 16 13.54 -4.31 26.53
C PRO A 16 12.23 -3.86 27.17
N SER A 17 11.95 -4.34 28.38
CA SER A 17 10.81 -3.86 29.15
C SER A 17 10.87 -2.35 29.18
N ALA A 18 9.75 -1.68 28.89
CA ALA A 18 9.65 -0.24 28.87
C ALA A 18 10.06 0.37 30.22
N THR A 19 11.36 0.62 30.41
CA THR A 19 11.86 1.50 31.45
C THR A 19 11.40 2.91 31.07
N THR A 20 10.62 3.48 31.99
CA THR A 20 10.18 4.87 31.99
C THR A 20 11.34 5.82 31.65
N PRO A 21 11.18 6.76 30.71
CA PRO A 21 12.13 7.86 30.59
C PRO A 21 11.96 8.77 31.81
N GLU A 22 13.06 9.09 32.47
CA GLU A 22 13.13 10.20 33.41
C GLU A 22 12.64 11.49 32.73
N ARG A 23 12.04 12.37 33.55
CA ARG A 23 11.22 13.55 33.24
C ARG A 23 11.88 14.70 32.45
N SER A 24 12.86 14.43 31.59
CA SER A 24 13.65 15.48 30.95
C SER A 24 13.48 15.45 29.43
N GLY A 25 12.50 16.21 28.93
CA GLY A 25 12.51 16.67 27.54
C GLY A 25 11.50 16.09 26.57
N CYS A 26 10.33 15.62 27.02
CA CYS A 26 9.21 15.45 26.10
C CYS A 26 8.54 16.81 25.89
N LEU A 27 8.78 17.40 24.72
CA LEU A 27 7.94 18.44 24.12
C LEU A 27 6.45 18.07 24.32
N HIS A 28 5.59 19.07 24.48
CA HIS A 28 4.15 18.89 24.67
C HIS A 28 3.55 18.17 23.43
N VAL A 29 3.51 16.84 23.44
CA VAL A 29 2.92 16.02 22.37
C VAL A 29 1.46 15.80 22.71
N GLU A 30 0.58 16.40 21.90
CA GLU A 30 -0.87 16.30 22.07
C GLU A 30 -1.45 15.02 21.44
N ALA A 31 -0.88 14.57 20.32
CA ALA A 31 -1.32 13.40 19.58
C ALA A 31 -0.18 12.68 18.85
N ILE A 32 -0.36 11.39 18.57
CA ILE A 32 0.57 10.56 17.79
C ILE A 32 -0.17 9.94 16.61
N ALA A 33 0.41 10.08 15.41
CA ALA A 33 0.01 9.30 14.25
C ALA A 33 0.71 7.92 14.27
N CYS A 34 -0.05 6.82 14.28
CA CYS A 34 0.54 5.48 14.23
C CYS A 34 -0.21 4.51 13.32
N ASP A 35 0.44 3.39 12.99
CA ASP A 35 -0.20 2.23 12.34
C ASP A 35 -1.24 1.61 13.29
N MET A 36 -2.22 0.90 12.72
CA MET A 36 -3.21 0.09 13.45
C MET A 36 -2.56 -1.20 13.97
N ASN A 37 -1.58 -1.04 14.87
CA ASN A 37 -0.96 -2.13 15.59
C ASN A 37 -1.30 -2.00 17.09
N ALA A 38 -1.89 -3.07 17.63
CA ALA A 38 -2.31 -3.15 19.02
C ALA A 38 -1.17 -2.90 20.03
N ASP A 39 0.08 -3.25 19.68
CA ASP A 39 1.24 -2.99 20.52
C ASP A 39 1.48 -1.49 20.72
N PHE A 40 1.31 -0.70 19.66
CA PHE A 40 1.45 0.76 19.71
C PHE A 40 0.32 1.40 20.49
N GLU A 41 -0.91 0.96 20.25
CA GLU A 41 -2.08 1.44 20.99
C GLU A 41 -1.90 1.20 22.50
N CYS A 42 -1.52 0.00 22.91
CA CYS A 42 -1.26 -0.33 24.30
C CYS A 42 -0.12 0.50 24.92
N ALA A 43 0.92 0.83 24.15
CA ALA A 43 2.03 1.64 24.62
C ALA A 43 1.66 3.13 24.78
N PHE A 44 0.80 3.66 23.90
CA PHE A 44 0.41 5.07 23.90
C PHE A 44 -0.77 5.37 24.82
N LEU A 45 -1.74 4.45 24.97
CA LEU A 45 -2.82 4.58 25.94
C LEU A 45 -2.28 4.66 27.37
N LYS A 46 -1.22 3.90 27.69
CA LYS A 46 -0.51 3.98 28.99
C LYS A 46 0.12 5.34 29.28
N ARG A 47 0.28 6.19 28.25
CA ARG A 47 0.87 7.52 28.32
C ARG A 47 -0.16 8.64 28.14
N CYS A 48 -1.46 8.30 28.09
CA CYS A 48 -2.57 9.24 27.90
C CYS A 48 -2.45 10.13 26.65
N LEU A 49 -1.83 9.64 25.59
CA LEU A 49 -1.68 10.36 24.32
C LEU A 49 -2.87 10.07 23.40
N HIS A 50 -3.35 11.08 22.67
CA HIS A 50 -4.38 10.88 21.66
C HIS A 50 -3.79 10.14 20.46
N ILE A 51 -4.40 9.03 20.06
CA ILE A 51 -3.93 8.22 18.93
C ILE A 51 -4.71 8.62 17.68
N VAL A 52 -3.97 8.94 16.62
CA VAL A 52 -4.51 9.18 15.28
C VAL A 52 -3.98 8.06 14.38
N TYR A 53 -4.84 7.39 13.63
CA TYR A 53 -4.36 6.40 12.68
C TYR A 53 -3.85 7.07 11.42
N GLU A 54 -2.66 6.68 10.99
CA GLU A 54 -2.05 7.24 9.79
C GLU A 54 -2.81 6.80 8.53
N TYR A 55 -3.19 7.78 7.69
CA TYR A 55 -3.93 7.54 6.46
C TYR A 55 -3.28 6.48 5.57
N PHE A 56 -1.96 6.52 5.40
CA PHE A 56 -1.23 5.55 4.57
C PHE A 56 -1.45 4.10 5.03
N HIS A 57 -1.38 3.86 6.35
CA HIS A 57 -1.55 2.53 6.92
C HIS A 57 -3.00 2.06 6.87
N LEU A 58 -3.97 2.95 7.06
CA LEU A 58 -5.40 2.66 6.86
C LEU A 58 -5.67 2.18 5.43
N VAL A 59 -5.23 2.97 4.45
CA VAL A 59 -5.34 2.67 3.02
C VAL A 59 -4.67 1.35 2.68
N LYS A 60 -3.45 1.12 3.16
CA LYS A 60 -2.70 -0.11 2.91
C LYS A 60 -3.41 -1.33 3.50
N ASN A 61 -3.85 -1.24 4.76
CA ASN A 61 -4.50 -2.34 5.47
C ASN A 61 -5.83 -2.71 4.79
N PHE A 62 -6.66 -1.72 4.45
CA PHE A 62 -7.91 -1.97 3.71
C PHE A 62 -7.65 -2.66 2.37
N ASN A 63 -6.64 -2.21 1.61
CA ASN A 63 -6.27 -2.87 0.37
C ASN A 63 -5.80 -4.32 0.60
N GLU A 64 -5.00 -4.58 1.63
CA GLU A 64 -4.45 -5.89 1.96
C GLU A 64 -5.48 -6.89 2.49
N LYS A 65 -6.42 -6.43 3.33
CA LYS A 65 -7.35 -7.28 4.06
C LYS A 65 -8.74 -7.38 3.45
N VAL A 66 -9.16 -6.39 2.67
CA VAL A 66 -10.51 -6.36 2.09
C VAL A 66 -10.44 -6.46 0.59
N ILE A 67 -9.85 -5.46 -0.08
CA ILE A 67 -9.84 -5.40 -1.55
C ILE A 67 -9.12 -6.61 -2.16
N SER A 68 -8.04 -7.07 -1.52
CA SER A 68 -7.28 -8.21 -2.03
C SER A 68 -8.09 -9.50 -2.06
N ASP A 69 -8.99 -9.71 -1.10
CA ASP A 69 -9.79 -10.93 -1.00
C ASP A 69 -11.02 -10.85 -1.89
N VAL A 70 -11.75 -9.73 -1.86
CA VAL A 70 -12.85 -9.46 -2.82
C VAL A 70 -12.40 -9.64 -4.27
N ARG A 71 -11.22 -9.12 -4.62
CA ARG A 71 -10.64 -9.28 -5.97
C ARG A 71 -10.30 -10.73 -6.29
N LYS A 72 -9.85 -11.55 -5.33
CA LYS A 72 -9.56 -12.97 -5.58
C LYS A 72 -10.86 -13.77 -5.75
N ASP A 73 -11.86 -13.48 -4.95
CA ASP A 73 -13.15 -14.16 -5.02
C ASP A 73 -13.81 -13.90 -6.38
N GLU A 74 -13.74 -12.66 -6.88
CA GLU A 74 -14.21 -12.35 -8.23
C GLU A 74 -13.40 -13.06 -9.32
N GLN A 75 -12.09 -13.17 -9.15
CA GLN A 75 -11.26 -13.95 -10.08
C GLN A 75 -11.64 -15.42 -10.10
N VAL A 76 -12.12 -15.98 -8.99
CA VAL A 76 -12.63 -17.36 -8.94
C VAL A 76 -13.97 -17.44 -9.65
N ARG A 77 -14.91 -16.54 -9.31
CA ARG A 77 -16.24 -16.47 -9.96
C ARG A 77 -16.14 -16.38 -11.49
N LEU A 78 -15.32 -15.45 -12.01
CA LEU A 78 -15.14 -15.26 -13.46
C LEU A 78 -14.52 -16.49 -14.13
N LYS A 79 -13.61 -17.20 -13.46
CA LYS A 79 -13.05 -18.45 -13.99
C LYS A 79 -14.09 -19.56 -14.05
N ASP A 80 -14.92 -19.67 -13.02
CA ASP A 80 -15.98 -20.67 -12.95
C ASP A 80 -17.05 -20.42 -14.03
N GLU A 81 -17.26 -19.15 -14.41
CA GLU A 81 -18.12 -18.73 -15.53
C GLU A 81 -17.47 -18.89 -16.91
N GLY A 82 -16.19 -19.27 -16.97
CA GLY A 82 -15.42 -19.46 -18.21
C GLY A 82 -14.77 -18.18 -18.75
N ASP A 83 -14.89 -17.04 -18.07
CA ASP A 83 -14.25 -15.77 -18.44
C ASP A 83 -12.83 -15.66 -17.83
N GLY A 84 -11.93 -16.44 -18.39
CA GLY A 84 -10.52 -16.43 -17.98
C GLY A 84 -9.79 -15.12 -18.29
N GLU A 85 -10.26 -14.36 -19.28
CA GLU A 85 -9.64 -13.10 -19.69
C GLU A 85 -9.96 -11.99 -18.67
N ALA A 86 -11.23 -11.81 -18.30
CA ALA A 86 -11.63 -10.86 -17.27
C ALA A 86 -11.00 -11.21 -15.92
N ALA A 87 -10.95 -12.50 -15.55
CA ALA A 87 -10.27 -12.95 -14.34
C ALA A 87 -8.78 -12.57 -14.36
N ARG A 88 -8.10 -12.68 -15.52
CA ARG A 88 -6.70 -12.28 -15.66
C ARG A 88 -6.55 -10.76 -15.62
N ALA A 89 -7.50 -10.01 -16.17
CA ALA A 89 -7.52 -8.55 -16.17
C ALA A 89 -7.56 -7.98 -14.74
N LEU A 90 -8.25 -8.65 -13.81
CA LEU A 90 -8.26 -8.30 -12.37
C LEU A 90 -6.92 -8.56 -11.65
N LYS A 91 -5.91 -9.16 -12.29
CA LYS A 91 -4.60 -9.33 -11.64
C LYS A 91 -3.92 -7.95 -11.50
N HIS A 92 -3.25 -7.69 -10.38
CA HIS A 92 -2.59 -6.39 -10.14
C HIS A 92 -3.52 -5.17 -10.16
N SER A 93 -4.83 -5.34 -9.93
CA SER A 93 -5.82 -4.23 -9.84
C SER A 93 -6.08 -3.74 -8.40
N LYS A 94 -5.35 -4.27 -7.42
CA LYS A 94 -5.56 -4.02 -5.98
C LYS A 94 -5.65 -2.53 -5.60
N TYR A 95 -4.83 -1.68 -6.21
CA TYR A 95 -4.76 -0.26 -5.85
C TYR A 95 -5.60 0.65 -6.75
N ILE A 96 -6.37 0.11 -7.70
CA ILE A 96 -7.15 0.93 -8.64
C ILE A 96 -8.10 1.87 -7.90
N LEU A 97 -8.81 1.32 -6.92
CA LEU A 97 -9.82 2.01 -6.10
C LEU A 97 -9.26 3.17 -5.27
N MET A 98 -7.94 3.14 -5.02
CA MET A 98 -7.26 4.07 -4.12
C MET A 98 -6.23 4.95 -4.82
N SER A 99 -5.90 4.65 -6.07
CA SER A 99 -5.15 5.55 -6.94
C SER A 99 -6.01 6.77 -7.29
N CYS A 100 -5.47 7.98 -7.23
CA CYS A 100 -6.16 9.17 -7.76
C CYS A 100 -5.73 9.43 -9.21
N ALA A 101 -6.60 10.09 -9.98
CA ALA A 101 -6.35 10.44 -11.37
C ALA A 101 -5.03 11.21 -11.54
N ASP A 102 -4.73 12.15 -10.64
CA ASP A 102 -3.50 12.94 -10.66
C ASP A 102 -2.23 12.09 -10.54
N THR A 103 -2.26 11.07 -9.67
CA THR A 103 -1.12 10.15 -9.51
C THR A 103 -0.92 9.35 -10.80
N ARG A 104 -2.01 8.89 -11.43
CA ARG A 104 -1.95 8.14 -12.69
C ARG A 104 -1.46 9.01 -13.84
N ASP A 105 -1.92 10.26 -13.93
CA ASP A 105 -1.47 11.20 -14.97
C ASP A 105 0.00 11.57 -14.81
N ARG A 106 0.47 11.67 -13.55
CA ARG A 106 1.89 11.82 -13.28
C ARG A 106 2.68 10.59 -13.71
N GLU A 107 2.22 9.38 -13.38
CA GLU A 107 2.88 8.13 -13.79
C GLU A 107 2.95 7.98 -15.32
N GLU A 108 1.90 8.38 -16.05
CA GLU A 108 1.92 8.40 -17.52
C GLU A 108 2.93 9.42 -18.06
N ARG A 109 3.03 10.62 -17.46
CA ARG A 109 4.08 11.60 -17.83
C ARG A 109 5.48 11.06 -17.55
N ASP A 110 5.68 10.49 -16.36
CA ASP A 110 6.97 9.89 -15.97
C ASP A 110 7.34 8.72 -16.91
N ALA A 111 6.37 7.96 -17.42
CA ALA A 111 6.58 6.93 -18.43
C ALA A 111 6.96 7.50 -19.80
N LEU A 112 6.28 8.57 -20.26
CA LEU A 112 6.61 9.28 -21.50
C LEU A 112 8.02 9.87 -21.46
N GLU A 113 8.43 10.38 -20.30
CA GLU A 113 9.78 10.91 -20.04
C GLU A 113 10.83 9.80 -19.83
N GLY A 114 10.43 8.52 -19.78
CA GLY A 114 11.33 7.40 -19.53
C GLY A 114 12.01 7.46 -18.16
N ARG A 115 11.32 7.99 -17.13
CA ARG A 115 11.90 8.15 -15.80
C ARG A 115 12.24 6.81 -15.15
N VAL A 116 13.43 6.75 -14.57
CA VAL A 116 13.91 5.59 -13.80
C VAL A 116 13.20 5.54 -12.45
N VAL A 117 12.51 4.42 -12.19
CA VAL A 117 11.79 4.15 -10.93
C VAL A 117 12.67 3.37 -9.96
N SER A 118 13.56 2.54 -10.48
CA SER A 118 14.53 1.79 -9.70
C SER A 118 15.84 1.76 -10.46
N ARG A 119 16.93 2.19 -9.82
CA ARG A 119 18.29 2.16 -10.40
C ARG A 119 18.89 0.75 -10.49
N GLY A 120 18.13 -0.27 -10.08
CA GLY A 120 18.64 -1.63 -9.98
C GLY A 120 19.69 -1.79 -8.89
N SER A 121 20.24 -2.99 -8.77
CA SER A 121 21.32 -3.28 -7.82
C SER A 121 22.14 -4.47 -8.28
N LYS A 122 23.47 -4.29 -8.43
CA LYS A 122 24.39 -5.39 -8.75
C LYS A 122 24.35 -6.50 -7.70
N LEU A 123 24.20 -6.14 -6.42
CA LEU A 123 24.17 -7.09 -5.30
C LEU A 123 23.06 -8.13 -5.41
N PHE A 124 21.90 -7.73 -5.95
CA PHE A 124 20.73 -8.60 -6.10
C PHE A 124 20.42 -8.95 -7.56
N GLY A 125 21.30 -8.59 -8.52
CA GLY A 125 21.08 -8.82 -9.95
C GLY A 125 19.84 -8.12 -10.52
N ASN A 126 19.32 -7.09 -9.84
CA ASN A 126 18.12 -6.40 -10.26
C ASN A 126 18.47 -5.38 -11.35
N PRO A 127 17.83 -5.44 -12.53
CA PRO A 127 18.05 -4.45 -13.59
C PRO A 127 17.45 -3.09 -13.19
N GLU A 128 17.91 -2.05 -13.87
CA GLU A 128 17.26 -0.75 -13.84
C GLU A 128 15.84 -0.88 -14.41
N ALA A 129 14.87 -0.26 -13.75
CA ALA A 129 13.48 -0.28 -14.14
C ALA A 129 12.98 1.13 -14.41
N VAL A 130 12.41 1.32 -15.60
CA VAL A 130 11.78 2.56 -16.05
C VAL A 130 10.27 2.50 -15.76
N GLN A 131 9.67 3.67 -15.54
CA GLN A 131 8.23 3.80 -15.35
C GLN A 131 7.49 3.26 -16.58
N ARG A 132 6.50 2.39 -16.34
CA ARG A 132 5.67 1.83 -17.42
C ARG A 132 4.42 2.68 -17.59
N GLY A 133 4.10 3.00 -18.83
CA GLY A 133 2.85 3.67 -19.21
C GLY A 133 1.72 2.69 -19.48
N GLY A 134 0.53 3.23 -19.78
CA GLY A 134 -0.66 2.46 -20.16
C GLY A 134 -1.50 1.96 -19.00
N SER A 135 -1.09 2.24 -17.75
CA SER A 135 -1.87 1.94 -16.55
C SER A 135 -3.22 2.68 -16.56
N ARG A 136 -3.26 3.91 -17.09
CA ARG A 136 -4.48 4.71 -17.14
C ARG A 136 -5.54 4.07 -18.01
N GLN A 137 -5.18 3.69 -19.24
CA GLN A 137 -6.12 3.08 -20.18
C GLN A 137 -6.58 1.71 -19.67
N ARG A 138 -5.64 0.88 -19.22
CA ARG A 138 -5.94 -0.43 -18.65
C ARG A 138 -6.99 -0.37 -17.54
N TYR A 139 -6.86 0.61 -16.64
CA TYR A 139 -7.81 0.77 -15.54
C TYR A 139 -9.17 1.30 -16.02
N LYS A 140 -9.21 2.17 -17.04
CA LYS A 140 -10.49 2.59 -17.65
C LYS A 140 -11.22 1.39 -18.25
N ASP A 141 -10.49 0.54 -18.97
CA ASP A 141 -11.03 -0.68 -19.57
C ASP A 141 -11.54 -1.65 -18.49
N LEU A 142 -10.78 -1.79 -17.40
CA LEU A 142 -11.19 -2.67 -16.30
C LEU A 142 -12.43 -2.15 -15.55
N ILE A 143 -12.54 -0.83 -15.36
CA ILE A 143 -13.70 -0.22 -14.70
C ILE A 143 -14.95 -0.34 -15.59
N SER A 144 -14.82 -0.20 -16.90
CA SER A 144 -15.97 -0.35 -17.81
C SER A 144 -16.44 -1.80 -17.97
N GLN A 145 -15.57 -2.78 -17.74
CA GLN A 145 -15.84 -4.21 -17.91
C GLN A 145 -16.26 -4.92 -16.61
N SER A 146 -16.15 -4.29 -15.44
CA SER A 146 -16.34 -4.98 -14.16
C SER A 146 -17.13 -4.13 -13.17
N GLU A 147 -18.17 -4.73 -12.58
CA GLU A 147 -18.99 -4.05 -11.57
C GLU A 147 -18.22 -3.79 -10.27
N LEU A 148 -17.30 -4.65 -9.86
CA LEU A 148 -16.55 -4.46 -8.61
C LEU A 148 -15.65 -3.21 -8.61
N PRO A 149 -14.77 -2.98 -9.62
CA PRO A 149 -14.05 -1.72 -9.75
C PRO A 149 -14.97 -0.52 -9.90
N SER A 150 -16.08 -0.65 -10.62
CA SER A 150 -17.06 0.44 -10.79
C SER A 150 -17.74 0.82 -9.46
N ALA A 151 -18.23 -0.15 -8.69
CA ALA A 151 -18.90 0.08 -7.42
C ALA A 151 -17.98 0.65 -6.32
N CYS A 152 -16.67 0.48 -6.48
CA CYS A 152 -15.67 0.95 -5.52
C CYS A 152 -14.93 2.21 -6.00
N ASP A 153 -15.25 2.74 -7.19
CA ASP A 153 -14.67 3.98 -7.71
C ASP A 153 -15.37 5.20 -7.08
N ASN A 154 -14.97 5.52 -5.84
CA ASN A 154 -15.57 6.60 -5.06
C ASN A 154 -15.06 8.01 -5.46
N ARG A 155 -14.30 8.15 -6.56
CA ARG A 155 -13.67 9.41 -6.99
C ARG A 155 -13.77 9.63 -8.50
N GLY A 156 -14.95 9.36 -9.07
CA GLY A 156 -15.28 9.62 -10.47
C GLY A 156 -14.81 10.98 -10.98
#